data_AF-A0A4J1YI01-F1
#
_entry.id   AF-A0A4J1YI01-F1
#
_cell.length_a   1.000
_cell.length_b   1.000
_cell.length_c   1.000
_cell.angle_alpha   90.00
_cell.angle_beta   90.00
_cell.angle_gamma   90.00
#
_symmetry.space_group_name_H-M   'P 1'
#
loop_
_entity.id
_entity.type
_entity.pdbx_description
1 polymer ?
#
loop_
_entity_poly.entity_id
_entity_poly.type
_entity_poly.pdbx_seq_one_letter_code
_entity_poly.pdbx_strand_id
1 'polypeptide(L)'
;MLTMDTKEPVALSHQFRKAIRNFTKDLDITEEHLDIIKREMFGEFFSSMNSLEFIATQYDAFENGETIFDLPKILQEITLEDVLDAGHHLIDDGDIVDFTIFPS
;
A
#
# COMPACT_ATOMS: atom_id res chain seq x y z
N MET A 1 7.79 -4.42 0.19
CA MET A 1 9.27 -4.44 0.17
C MET A 1 9.73 -3.47 -0.91
N LEU A 2 10.59 -2.50 -0.57
CA LEU A 2 11.14 -1.54 -1.53
C LEU A 2 12.62 -1.89 -1.80
N THR A 3 13.01 -1.94 -3.08
CA THR A 3 14.38 -2.24 -3.51
C THR A 3 14.86 -1.14 -4.45
N MET A 4 16.07 -0.64 -4.25
CA MET A 4 16.61 0.46 -5.05
C MET A 4 18.13 0.38 -5.15
N ASP A 5 18.65 0.68 -6.35
CA ASP A 5 20.08 0.83 -6.57
C ASP A 5 20.54 2.25 -6.23
N THR A 6 21.60 2.37 -5.44
CA THR A 6 22.17 3.68 -5.11
C THR A 6 23.65 3.58 -4.80
N LYS A 7 24.38 4.68 -5.04
CA LYS A 7 25.77 4.85 -4.61
C LYS A 7 25.87 5.28 -3.14
N GLU A 8 24.77 5.72 -2.54
CA GLU A 8 24.71 6.29 -1.20
C GLU A 8 23.64 5.59 -0.33
N PRO A 9 23.79 4.28 -0.05
CA PRO A 9 22.75 3.47 0.60
C PRO A 9 22.34 3.99 1.99
N VAL A 10 23.29 4.49 2.78
CA VAL A 10 23.03 5.05 4.11
C VAL A 10 22.21 6.34 4.02
N ALA A 11 22.59 7.25 3.12
CA ALA A 11 21.87 8.52 2.93
C ALA A 11 20.45 8.27 2.41
N LEU A 12 20.30 7.33 1.47
CA LEU A 12 19.01 6.93 0.94
C LEU A 12 18.11 6.32 2.02
N SER A 13 18.62 5.36 2.80
CA SER A 13 17.88 4.75 3.92
C SER A 13 17.39 5.81 4.91
N HIS A 14 18.25 6.75 5.29
CA HIS A 14 17.86 7.85 6.17
C HIS A 14 16.76 8.73 5.57
N GLN A 15 16.84 9.07 4.27
CA GLN A 15 15.81 9.86 3.60
C GLN A 15 14.47 9.13 3.55
N PHE A 16 14.45 7.83 3.20
CA PHE A 16 13.22 7.02 3.21
C PHE A 16 12.61 6.95 4.60
N ARG A 17 13.40 6.62 5.63
CA ARG A 17 12.91 6.58 7.02
C ARG A 17 12.32 7.92 7.44
N LYS A 18 12.95 9.04 7.05
CA LYS A 18 12.44 10.37 7.35
C LYS A 18 11.14 10.67 6.60
N ALA A 19 11.04 10.32 5.32
CA ALA A 19 9.83 10.51 4.53
C ALA A 19 8.65 9.71 5.10
N ILE A 20 8.86 8.41 5.37
CA ILE A 20 7.86 7.52 5.97
C ILE A 20 7.38 8.09 7.31
N ARG A 21 8.29 8.47 8.22
CA ARG A 21 7.90 9.06 9.52
C ARG A 21 7.19 10.42 9.43
N ASN A 22 7.25 11.10 8.29
CA ASN A 22 6.57 12.38 8.07
C ASN A 22 5.47 12.26 7.01
N PHE A 23 4.96 11.06 6.73
CA PHE A 23 4.01 10.83 5.64
C PHE A 23 2.77 11.74 5.72
N THR A 24 2.28 12.04 6.92
CA THR A 24 1.13 12.93 7.15
C THR A 24 1.34 14.38 6.69
N LYS A 25 2.58 14.79 6.43
CA LYS A 25 2.91 16.13 5.91
C LYS A 25 3.07 16.15 4.40
N ASP A 26 2.95 15.01 3.74
CA ASP A 26 3.05 14.92 2.30
C ASP A 26 1.83 15.62 1.66
N LEU A 27 2.07 16.35 0.58
CA LEU A 27 1.04 17.12 -0.13
C LEU A 27 0.05 16.21 -0.86
N ASP A 28 0.45 14.95 -1.11
CA ASP A 28 -0.38 13.96 -1.79
C ASP A 28 -1.35 13.24 -0.85
N ILE A 29 -1.29 13.48 0.47
CA ILE A 29 -2.26 12.96 1.44
C ILE A 29 -3.52 13.82 1.42
N THR A 30 -4.37 13.58 0.42
CA THR A 30 -5.61 14.32 0.18
C THR A 30 -6.73 13.40 -0.27
N GLU A 31 -7.98 13.82 -0.07
CA GLU A 31 -9.17 13.10 -0.56
C GLU A 31 -9.16 12.95 -2.08
N GLU A 32 -8.73 14.00 -2.80
CA GLU A 32 -8.65 13.98 -4.27
C GLU A 32 -7.65 12.93 -4.77
N HIS A 33 -6.48 12.84 -4.14
CA HIS A 33 -5.49 11.82 -4.50
C HIS A 33 -5.96 10.42 -4.13
N LEU A 34 -6.61 10.25 -2.96
CA LEU A 34 -7.21 8.98 -2.56
C LEU A 34 -8.25 8.49 -3.60
N ASP A 35 -9.09 9.38 -4.12
CA ASP A 35 -10.07 9.04 -5.16
C ASP A 35 -9.40 8.56 -6.46
N ILE A 36 -8.23 9.09 -6.82
CA ILE A 36 -7.45 8.60 -7.97
C ILE A 36 -6.98 7.18 -7.71
N ILE A 37 -6.35 6.92 -6.55
CA ILE A 37 -5.85 5.59 -6.18
C ILE A 37 -6.98 4.56 -6.13
N LYS A 38 -8.13 4.90 -5.53
CA LYS A 38 -9.32 4.03 -5.52
C LYS A 38 -9.75 3.63 -6.93
N ARG A 39 -9.73 4.56 -7.89
CA ARG A 39 -10.08 4.29 -9.28
C ARG A 39 -9.07 3.39 -9.98
N GLU A 40 -7.78 3.60 -9.72
CA GLU A 40 -6.71 2.74 -10.22
C GLU A 40 -6.86 1.30 -9.71
N MET A 41 -7.02 1.13 -8.39
CA MET A 41 -7.24 -0.18 -7.76
C MET A 41 -8.49 -0.88 -8.28
N PHE A 42 -9.56 -0.12 -8.52
CA PHE A 42 -10.79 -0.66 -9.09
C PHE A 42 -10.59 -1.13 -10.54
N GLY A 43 -9.80 -0.40 -11.33
CA GLY A 43 -9.42 -0.81 -12.68
C GLY A 43 -8.56 -2.09 -12.69
N GLU A 44 -7.59 -2.18 -11.77
CA GLU A 44 -6.75 -3.37 -11.59
C GLU A 44 -7.58 -4.59 -11.19
N PHE A 45 -8.51 -4.43 -10.25
CA PHE A 45 -9.45 -5.48 -9.87
C PHE A 45 -10.27 -5.98 -11.07
N PHE A 46 -10.83 -5.07 -11.88
CA PHE A 46 -11.57 -5.50 -13.07
C PHE A 46 -10.70 -6.25 -14.07
N SER A 47 -9.45 -5.83 -14.23
CA SER A 47 -8.49 -6.53 -15.07
C SER A 47 -8.22 -7.95 -14.56
N SER A 48 -8.00 -8.11 -13.24
CA SER A 48 -7.70 -9.40 -12.61
C SER A 48 -8.85 -10.39 -12.70
N MET A 49 -10.11 -9.91 -12.72
CA MET A 49 -11.30 -10.74 -12.93
C MET A 49 -11.36 -11.42 -14.31
N ASN A 50 -10.50 -11.04 -15.26
CA ASN A 50 -10.37 -11.77 -16.53
C ASN A 50 -9.53 -13.05 -16.41
N SER A 51 -8.92 -13.31 -15.24
CA SER A 51 -8.10 -14.48 -14.99
C SER A 51 -8.84 -15.49 -14.11
N LEU A 52 -9.17 -16.65 -14.67
CA LEU A 52 -9.77 -17.76 -13.90
C LEU A 52 -8.86 -18.21 -12.75
N GLU A 53 -7.54 -18.19 -12.97
CA GLU A 53 -6.54 -18.53 -11.96
C GLU A 53 -6.58 -17.56 -10.77
N PHE A 54 -6.70 -16.26 -11.07
CA PHE A 54 -6.83 -15.24 -10.03
C PHE A 54 -8.09 -15.45 -9.20
N ILE A 55 -9.22 -15.67 -9.88
CA ILE A 55 -10.50 -15.95 -9.21
C ILE A 55 -10.39 -17.19 -8.34
N ALA A 56 -9.81 -18.28 -8.85
CA ALA A 56 -9.66 -19.53 -8.09
C ALA A 56 -8.77 -19.36 -6.86
N THR A 57 -7.67 -18.60 -6.98
CA THR A 57 -6.73 -18.37 -5.89
C THR A 57 -7.33 -17.52 -4.77
N GLN A 58 -8.20 -16.56 -5.12
CA GLN A 58 -8.74 -15.58 -4.19
C GLN A 58 -10.23 -15.83 -3.86
N TYR A 59 -10.78 -16.99 -4.22
CA TYR A 59 -12.20 -17.29 -4.04
C TYR A 59 -12.59 -17.40 -2.56
N ASP A 60 -11.67 -17.91 -1.74
CA ASP A 60 -11.91 -18.13 -0.32
C ASP A 60 -12.18 -16.82 0.41
N ALA A 61 -13.09 -16.88 1.38
CA ALA A 61 -13.41 -15.73 2.20
C ALA A 61 -12.23 -15.34 3.10
N PHE A 62 -12.03 -14.03 3.28
CA PHE A 62 -11.15 -13.48 4.30
C PHE A 62 -11.65 -13.83 5.71
N GLU A 63 -10.84 -13.57 6.74
CA GLU A 63 -11.15 -13.93 8.13
C GLU A 63 -12.51 -13.38 8.62
N ASN A 64 -12.97 -12.27 8.06
CA ASN A 64 -14.24 -11.62 8.39
C ASN A 64 -15.43 -12.07 7.52
N GLY A 65 -15.24 -13.05 6.63
CA GLY A 65 -16.28 -13.57 5.74
C GLY A 65 -16.49 -12.79 4.44
N GLU A 66 -15.76 -11.70 4.24
CA GLU A 66 -15.73 -10.95 2.98
C GLU A 66 -15.03 -11.76 1.89
N THR A 67 -15.40 -11.52 0.64
CA THR A 67 -14.80 -12.16 -0.52
C THR A 67 -14.17 -11.12 -1.44
N ILE A 68 -13.43 -11.56 -2.45
CA ILE A 68 -12.94 -10.65 -3.50
C ILE A 68 -14.05 -9.85 -4.19
N PHE A 69 -15.29 -10.32 -4.19
CA PHE A 69 -16.42 -9.63 -4.79
C PHE A 69 -16.90 -8.42 -3.97
N ASP A 70 -16.49 -8.34 -2.70
CA ASP A 70 -16.79 -7.22 -1.81
C ASP A 70 -15.77 -6.09 -1.95
N LEU A 71 -14.61 -6.34 -2.57
CA LEU A 71 -13.53 -5.36 -2.77
C LEU A 71 -14.02 -4.04 -3.41
N PRO A 72 -14.84 -4.03 -4.47
CA PRO A 72 -15.44 -2.80 -5.00
C PRO A 72 -16.12 -1.91 -3.96
N LYS A 73 -16.88 -2.52 -3.05
CA LYS A 73 -17.63 -1.80 -2.03
C LYS A 73 -16.68 -1.26 -0.97
N ILE A 74 -15.77 -2.11 -0.49
CA ILE A 74 -14.75 -1.74 0.49
C ILE A 74 -13.90 -0.57 -0.03
N LEU A 75 -13.42 -0.63 -1.28
CA LEU A 75 -12.64 0.45 -1.89
C LEU A 75 -13.39 1.79 -1.92
N GLN A 76 -14.71 1.77 -2.14
CA GLN A 76 -15.51 2.98 -2.11
C GLN A 76 -15.65 3.55 -0.69
N GLU A 77 -15.76 2.68 0.31
CA GLU A 77 -15.98 3.03 1.72
C GLU A 77 -14.73 3.54 2.43
N ILE A 78 -13.51 3.19 1.96
CA ILE A 78 -12.25 3.69 2.54
C ILE A 78 -12.23 5.21 2.59
N THR A 79 -11.94 5.81 3.73
CA THR A 79 -11.80 7.27 3.88
C THR A 79 -10.34 7.68 4.02
N LEU A 80 -10.06 8.98 3.91
CA LEU A 80 -8.71 9.49 4.20
C LEU A 80 -8.33 9.27 5.68
N GLU A 81 -9.31 9.30 6.60
CA GLU A 81 -9.11 8.98 8.01
C GLU A 81 -8.63 7.54 8.18
N ASP A 82 -9.27 6.56 7.52
CA ASP A 82 -8.84 5.16 7.55
C ASP A 82 -7.40 4.98 7.05
N VAL A 83 -7.02 5.71 6.00
CA VAL A 83 -5.65 5.68 5.43
C VAL A 83 -4.63 6.25 6.41
N LEU A 84 -4.97 7.37 7.07
CA LEU A 84 -4.12 7.99 8.08
C LEU A 84 -3.94 7.07 9.29
N ASP A 85 -5.02 6.48 9.78
CA ASP A 85 -5.01 5.56 10.91
C ASP A 85 -4.20 4.30 10.60
N ALA A 86 -4.41 3.70 9.42
CA ALA A 86 -3.61 2.56 8.96
C ALA A 86 -2.12 2.94 8.80
N GLY A 87 -1.82 4.13 8.29
CA GLY A 87 -0.47 4.66 8.18
C GLY A 87 0.21 4.81 9.54
N HIS A 88 -0.49 5.38 10.52
CA HIS A 88 0.00 5.49 11.90
C HIS A 88 0.25 4.13 12.53
N HIS A 89 -0.72 3.21 12.44
CA HIS A 89 -0.55 1.86 12.98
C HIS A 89 0.67 1.15 12.36
N LEU A 90 0.84 1.25 11.04
CA LEU A 90 1.97 0.63 10.35
C LEU A 90 3.33 1.24 10.73
N ILE A 91 3.41 2.55 10.91
CA ILE A 91 4.68 3.29 11.05
C ILE A 91 5.10 3.47 12.50
N ASP A 92 4.12 3.69 13.39
CA ASP A 92 4.38 3.98 14.80
C ASP A 92 4.52 2.69 15.62
N ASP A 93 3.74 1.65 15.30
CA ASP A 93 3.80 0.35 15.97
C ASP A 93 4.68 -0.68 15.24
N GLY A 94 5.02 -0.43 13.97
CA GLY A 94 5.79 -1.34 13.12
C GLY A 94 7.31 -1.16 13.20
N ASP A 95 8.04 -2.26 13.02
CA ASP A 95 9.50 -2.24 12.91
C ASP A 95 9.96 -1.98 11.47
N ILE A 96 10.83 -0.98 11.29
CA ILE A 96 11.48 -0.70 10.00
C ILE A 96 12.83 -1.43 9.93
N VAL A 97 12.97 -2.31 8.94
CA VAL A 97 14.21 -3.05 8.66
C VAL A 97 14.76 -2.66 7.29
N ASP A 98 16.06 -2.36 7.22
CA ASP A 98 16.78 -2.09 5.97
C ASP A 98 18.02 -2.99 5.81
N PHE A 99 18.27 -3.41 4.57
CA PHE A 99 19.42 -4.20 4.20
C PHE A 99 20.16 -3.54 3.04
N THR A 100 21.49 -3.56 3.07
CA THR A 100 22.33 -3.06 1.99
C THR A 100 23.14 -4.21 1.41
N ILE A 101 23.04 -4.41 0.09
CA ILE A 101 23.83 -5.38 -0.65
C ILE A 101 24.93 -4.61 -1.38
N PHE A 102 26.19 -4.90 -1.05
CA PHE A 102 27.33 -4.34 -1.78
C PHE A 102 27.74 -5.28 -2.91
N PRO A 103 28.10 -4.75 -4.09
CA PRO A 103 28.69 -5.58 -5.15
C PRO A 103 29.98 -6.22 -4.64
N SER A 104 30.20 -7.46 -5.04
CA SER A 104 31.40 -8.25 -4.76
C SER A 104 32.64 -7.73 -5.48
#